data_AF-W4HCR3-F1
#
_entry.id   AF-W4HCR3-F1
#
_cell.length_a   1.000
_cell.length_b   1.000
_cell.length_c   1.000
_cell.angle_alpha   90.00
_cell.angle_beta   90.00
_cell.angle_gamma   90.00
#
_symmetry.space_group_name_H-M   'P 1'
#
loop_
_entity.id
_entity.type
_entity.pdbx_description
1 polymer ?
#
loop_
_entity_poly.entity_id
_entity_poly.type
_entity_poly.pdbx_seq_one_letter_code
_entity_poly.pdbx_strand_id
1 'polypeptide(L)'
;MPDLIYGPSVGASLKWLPTNKTFYPGPAFWGSSTAPSDARTNSSTSGILAPPLHAETAMRIFYLAPLDTSMSTPVYTHEAMGFLCDVFPSLYKFHAYLLASRQRTNTSLLSLRHPWESMAAINPGWKSALASVKAAADFAQVISRLQVPTVTAQAFVAQAAVFYPASSHDEIIQDIYYPMLYLASCVGNNSTITSKCATTFDVVDIEFNTIFLRSAEALAEMATLLYQPVTKLGFSCPVPNKVEVQNLAAVVTTLSATLQSELWDPVDLIFKSNSHKYITGMLPLYATKLDESIQMGLISHILPTPNTFHYLCDVFPVSIYPCEESTMASGLATAAGPTPRIGLLIQNYLLYRGLIKNAMHGIARYLMHRTFALTIPTVASKYHFVTVFDTSSGQPPSSAHWTSSSSLSAAIVLNMGLPDVTMPPSPDTPPIDRDAILIVMCIELVVAMAVAVSCVVFSVYFVVKRPREELAMTAPRGSERGGAAAAASPEPTSGPSGLPGSPDKRYLEESLLSDDDDHDEYGSFLSSPVLKPAVGMWSSMKGFVSSISPWG
;
A
#
# COMPACT_ATOMS: atom_id res chain seq x y z
N MET A 1 7.52 -18.64 4.58
CA MET A 1 8.92 -18.16 4.42
C MET A 1 9.54 -18.06 5.80
N PRO A 2 10.88 -18.00 5.95
CA PRO A 2 11.48 -17.77 7.27
C PRO A 2 10.99 -16.43 7.78
N ASP A 3 10.02 -16.43 8.68
CA ASP A 3 9.77 -15.25 9.48
C ASP A 3 11.00 -15.11 10.37
N LEU A 4 11.69 -13.98 10.17
CA LEU A 4 13.06 -13.71 10.58
C LEU A 4 13.29 -13.69 12.08
N ILE A 5 12.25 -13.97 12.85
CA ILE A 5 12.23 -13.99 14.29
C ILE A 5 11.50 -15.26 14.70
N TYR A 6 12.23 -16.17 15.33
CA TYR A 6 11.62 -17.33 15.94
C TYR A 6 10.88 -16.89 17.19
N GLY A 7 9.59 -17.26 17.29
CA GLY A 7 8.79 -16.96 18.47
C GLY A 7 9.42 -17.53 19.75
N PRO A 8 9.13 -16.97 20.93
CA PRO A 8 9.75 -17.39 22.18
C PRO A 8 9.47 -18.86 22.55
N SER A 9 8.44 -19.47 21.96
CA SER A 9 8.11 -20.89 22.10
C SER A 9 9.02 -21.83 21.28
N VAL A 10 9.82 -21.30 20.37
CA VAL A 10 10.74 -22.07 19.52
C VAL A 10 12.09 -22.17 20.21
N GLY A 11 12.46 -23.39 20.65
CA GLY A 11 13.75 -23.62 21.30
C GLY A 11 14.95 -23.31 20.38
N ALA A 12 15.93 -22.55 20.88
CA ALA A 12 17.12 -22.15 20.13
C ALA A 12 17.98 -23.34 19.61
N SER A 13 17.83 -24.52 20.21
CA SER A 13 18.52 -25.76 19.80
C SER A 13 17.81 -26.52 18.67
N LEU A 14 16.64 -26.07 18.23
CA LEU A 14 15.89 -26.73 17.17
C LEU A 14 16.57 -26.54 15.80
N LYS A 15 16.95 -27.65 15.18
CA LYS A 15 17.49 -27.67 13.80
C LYS A 15 16.40 -27.46 12.73
N TRP A 16 15.17 -27.82 13.05
CA TRP A 16 13.97 -27.66 12.22
C TRP A 16 12.72 -27.73 13.09
N LEU A 17 11.58 -27.22 12.59
CA LEU A 17 10.31 -27.22 13.32
C LEU A 17 9.55 -28.55 13.08
N PRO A 18 9.27 -29.36 14.13
CA PRO A 18 8.65 -30.68 14.00
C PRO A 18 7.13 -30.67 13.74
N THR A 19 6.56 -29.53 13.35
CA THR A 19 5.13 -29.39 13.05
C THR A 19 4.80 -29.87 11.63
N ASN A 20 3.53 -30.11 11.30
CA ASN A 20 3.09 -30.51 9.95
C ASN A 20 3.47 -29.50 8.84
N LYS A 21 3.83 -28.27 9.23
CA LYS A 21 4.44 -27.23 8.39
C LYS A 21 5.94 -27.23 8.63
N THR A 22 6.57 -28.37 8.36
CA THR A 22 7.97 -28.63 8.71
C THR A 22 8.85 -27.58 8.06
N PHE A 23 9.57 -26.79 8.86
CA PHE A 23 10.45 -25.73 8.38
C PHE A 23 11.90 -26.04 8.71
N TYR A 24 12.75 -26.00 7.69
CA TYR A 24 14.21 -26.04 7.79
C TYR A 24 14.76 -24.92 6.91
N PRO A 25 15.68 -24.07 7.42
CA PRO A 25 16.44 -24.21 8.66
C PRO A 25 15.77 -23.64 9.93
N GLY A 26 15.90 -24.33 11.07
CA GLY A 26 15.50 -23.83 12.39
C GLY A 26 16.57 -22.92 13.06
N PRO A 27 16.30 -22.39 14.26
CA PRO A 27 17.22 -21.47 14.95
C PRO A 27 18.66 -22.00 15.10
N ALA A 28 18.82 -23.29 15.39
CA ALA A 28 20.14 -23.89 15.61
C ALA A 28 21.02 -23.91 14.36
N PHE A 29 20.43 -23.78 13.17
CA PHE A 29 21.18 -23.63 11.92
C PHE A 29 21.84 -22.26 11.82
N TRP A 30 21.14 -21.21 12.27
CA TRP A 30 21.63 -19.82 12.22
C TRP A 30 22.55 -19.47 13.38
N GLY A 31 22.48 -20.24 14.46
CA GLY A 31 23.23 -20.03 15.69
C GLY A 31 24.74 -20.01 15.49
N SER A 32 25.29 -18.80 15.35
CA SER A 32 26.66 -18.50 15.74
C SER A 32 26.73 -18.53 17.28
N SER A 33 27.72 -19.23 17.84
CA SER A 33 28.07 -19.17 19.27
C SER A 33 28.47 -17.77 19.77
N THR A 34 28.45 -16.75 18.89
CA THR A 34 28.87 -15.37 19.16
C THR A 34 27.85 -14.30 18.78
N ALA A 35 26.69 -14.64 18.21
CA ALA A 35 25.65 -13.63 18.00
C ALA A 35 24.98 -13.34 19.36
N PRO A 36 24.96 -12.09 19.83
CA PRO A 36 24.21 -11.78 21.03
C PRO A 36 22.76 -12.11 20.70
N SER A 37 22.14 -12.99 21.50
CA SER A 37 20.72 -12.78 21.76
C SER A 37 20.59 -11.29 22.03
N ASP A 38 19.68 -10.58 21.37
CA ASP A 38 19.35 -9.25 21.88
C ASP A 38 18.89 -9.53 23.32
N ALA A 39 19.74 -9.19 24.29
CA ALA A 39 19.53 -9.57 25.69
C ALA A 39 18.21 -9.00 26.23
N ARG A 40 17.60 -8.08 25.47
CA ARG A 40 16.29 -7.47 25.69
C ARG A 40 15.11 -8.34 25.25
N THR A 41 15.26 -9.30 24.32
CA THR A 41 14.14 -10.10 23.78
C THR A 41 14.32 -11.61 23.88
N ASN A 42 15.53 -12.13 24.11
CA ASN A 42 15.82 -13.58 24.15
C ASN A 42 15.34 -14.37 22.90
N SER A 43 15.05 -13.69 21.79
CA SER A 43 14.61 -14.34 20.55
C SER A 43 15.80 -14.72 19.67
N SER A 44 15.76 -15.92 19.09
CA SER A 44 16.67 -16.28 18.00
C SER A 44 16.15 -15.69 16.69
N THR A 45 17.05 -15.22 15.83
CA THR A 45 16.72 -14.70 14.49
C THR A 45 17.44 -15.51 13.41
N SER A 46 16.97 -15.39 12.17
CA SER A 46 17.78 -15.82 11.02
C SER A 46 18.98 -14.87 10.81
N GLY A 47 19.94 -15.28 9.98
CA GLY A 47 21.09 -14.45 9.59
C GLY A 47 20.85 -13.61 8.31
N ILE A 48 19.75 -13.85 7.60
CA ILE A 48 19.41 -13.18 6.34
C ILE A 48 18.43 -12.03 6.56
N LEU A 49 18.22 -11.19 5.54
CA LEU A 49 17.29 -10.07 5.63
C LEU A 49 15.85 -10.43 5.28
N ALA A 50 14.92 -9.64 5.81
CA ALA A 50 13.57 -9.54 5.29
C ALA A 50 13.56 -8.57 4.09
N PRO A 51 12.56 -8.67 3.20
CA PRO A 51 12.29 -7.60 2.25
C PRO A 51 12.17 -6.25 2.98
N PRO A 52 12.90 -5.20 2.56
CA PRO A 52 13.09 -3.99 3.34
C PRO A 52 11.90 -3.02 3.24
N LEU A 53 10.69 -3.42 3.67
CA LEU A 53 9.45 -2.60 3.62
C LEU A 53 9.20 -1.75 4.87
N HIS A 54 10.04 -1.84 5.89
CA HIS A 54 9.74 -1.31 7.22
C HIS A 54 9.39 0.19 7.26
N ALA A 55 10.09 1.05 6.50
CA ALA A 55 9.79 2.49 6.52
C ALA A 55 8.50 2.83 5.75
N GLU A 56 8.24 2.11 4.66
CA GLU A 56 6.97 2.20 3.92
C GLU A 56 5.78 1.80 4.81
N THR A 57 5.91 0.71 5.57
CA THR A 57 4.91 0.27 6.54
C THR A 57 4.70 1.32 7.63
N ALA A 58 5.79 1.87 8.20
CA ALA A 58 5.72 2.91 9.21
C ALA A 58 4.99 4.16 8.71
N MET A 59 5.31 4.63 7.50
CA MET A 59 4.60 5.75 6.87
C MET A 59 3.12 5.45 6.63
N ARG A 60 2.76 4.22 6.26
CA ARG A 60 1.34 3.82 6.14
C ARG A 60 0.59 3.87 7.46
N ILE A 61 1.21 3.37 8.52
CA ILE A 61 0.62 3.46 9.87
C ILE A 61 0.41 4.92 10.24
N PHE A 62 1.40 5.78 9.97
CA PHE A 62 1.32 7.21 10.23
C PHE A 62 0.18 7.89 9.46
N TYR A 63 0.01 7.62 8.16
CA TYR A 63 -1.09 8.23 7.40
C TYR A 63 -2.48 7.73 7.80
N LEU A 64 -2.58 6.51 8.32
CA LEU A 64 -3.84 5.98 8.84
C LEU A 64 -4.17 6.49 10.25
N ALA A 65 -3.23 7.16 10.92
CA ALA A 65 -3.49 7.76 12.21
C ALA A 65 -4.53 8.89 12.06
N PRO A 66 -5.48 9.02 13.01
CA PRO A 66 -6.43 10.12 12.99
C PRO A 66 -5.72 11.48 12.95
N LEU A 67 -6.26 12.38 12.13
CA LEU A 67 -5.86 13.78 12.13
C LEU A 67 -6.62 14.53 13.23
N ASP A 68 -5.94 15.46 13.88
CA ASP A 68 -6.59 16.45 14.74
C ASP A 68 -7.22 17.53 13.85
N THR A 69 -8.42 17.98 14.20
CA THR A 69 -9.16 19.03 13.50
C THR A 69 -9.28 20.29 14.36
N SER A 70 -8.23 20.62 15.12
CA SER A 70 -8.18 21.90 15.80
C SER A 70 -8.23 23.04 14.77
N MET A 71 -9.33 23.81 14.76
CA MET A 71 -9.57 24.96 13.87
C MET A 71 -9.67 24.66 12.36
N SER A 72 -10.44 23.65 11.96
CA SER A 72 -10.81 23.37 10.55
C SER A 72 -9.64 23.09 9.59
N THR A 73 -8.42 22.92 10.09
CA THR A 73 -7.26 22.48 9.33
C THR A 73 -6.81 21.13 9.88
N PRO A 74 -6.73 20.06 9.05
CA PRO A 74 -6.26 18.77 9.52
C PRO A 74 -4.78 18.87 9.91
N VAL A 75 -4.39 18.39 11.09
CA VAL A 75 -2.98 18.34 11.53
C VAL A 75 -2.68 16.96 12.10
N TYR A 76 -1.44 16.48 11.94
CA TYR A 76 -1.02 15.23 12.56
C TYR A 76 -1.02 15.33 14.08
N THR A 77 -1.50 14.27 14.74
CA THR A 77 -1.53 14.17 16.21
C THR A 77 -0.13 14.05 16.80
N HIS A 78 0.01 14.43 18.08
CA HIS A 78 1.28 14.26 18.80
C HIS A 78 1.71 12.79 18.89
N GLU A 79 0.75 11.87 19.01
CA GLU A 79 0.98 10.43 19.04
C GLU A 79 1.53 9.91 17.72
N ALA A 80 0.95 10.34 16.59
CA ALA A 80 1.42 9.96 15.26
C ALA A 80 2.85 10.46 14.99
N MET A 81 3.12 11.73 15.34
CA MET A 81 4.47 12.29 15.22
C MET A 81 5.47 11.62 16.17
N GLY A 82 5.05 11.32 17.41
CA GLY A 82 5.88 10.59 18.38
C GLY A 82 6.27 9.20 17.89
N PHE A 83 5.34 8.49 17.25
CA PHE A 83 5.64 7.21 16.61
C PHE A 83 6.74 7.34 15.53
N LEU A 84 6.67 8.33 14.64
CA LEU A 84 7.71 8.55 13.63
C LEU A 84 9.08 8.85 14.27
N CYS A 85 9.09 9.68 15.31
CA CYS A 85 10.30 10.00 16.08
C CYS A 85 10.97 8.76 16.67
N ASP A 86 10.18 7.80 17.15
CA ASP A 86 10.70 6.58 17.77
C ASP A 86 11.26 5.59 16.75
N VAL A 87 10.60 5.44 15.60
CA VAL A 87 11.00 4.44 14.59
C VAL A 87 12.11 4.93 13.67
N PHE A 88 12.21 6.24 13.40
CA PHE A 88 13.13 6.82 12.43
C PHE A 88 14.60 6.42 12.65
N PRO A 89 15.20 6.51 13.87
CA PRO A 89 16.62 6.21 14.06
C PRO A 89 16.99 4.76 13.72
N SER A 90 16.09 3.81 13.99
CA SER A 90 16.32 2.39 13.70
C SER A 90 16.19 2.12 12.20
N LEU A 91 15.20 2.73 11.55
CA LEU A 91 15.01 2.63 10.10
C LEU A 91 16.19 3.26 9.33
N TYR A 92 16.68 4.41 9.79
CA TYR A 92 17.85 5.06 9.21
C TYR A 92 19.10 4.17 9.28
N LYS A 93 19.38 3.57 10.44
CA LYS A 93 20.50 2.62 10.61
C LYS A 93 20.34 1.38 9.73
N PHE A 94 19.13 0.86 9.60
CA PHE A 94 18.84 -0.28 8.73
C PHE A 94 19.12 0.05 7.26
N HIS A 95 18.64 1.19 6.77
CA HIS A 95 18.93 1.66 5.41
C HIS A 95 20.41 1.91 5.17
N ALA A 96 21.12 2.54 6.12
CA ALA A 96 22.56 2.74 6.05
C ALA A 96 23.33 1.41 5.97
N TYR A 97 22.90 0.40 6.73
CA TYR A 97 23.47 -0.95 6.64
C TYR A 97 23.25 -1.59 5.26
N LEU A 98 22.04 -1.46 4.67
CA LEU A 98 21.77 -2.01 3.35
C LEU A 98 22.64 -1.38 2.27
N LEU A 99 22.74 -0.04 2.28
CA LEU A 99 23.61 0.68 1.35
C LEU A 99 25.07 0.26 1.50
N ALA A 100 25.58 0.19 2.75
CA ALA A 100 26.96 -0.17 3.00
C ALA A 100 27.30 -1.63 2.66
N SER A 101 26.36 -2.57 2.85
CA SER A 101 26.62 -4.01 2.71
C SER A 101 26.21 -4.59 1.35
N ARG A 102 25.27 -3.96 0.64
CA ARG A 102 24.63 -4.52 -0.57
C ARG A 102 24.88 -3.70 -1.82
N GLN A 103 25.22 -2.42 -1.73
CA GLN A 103 25.39 -1.60 -2.94
C GLN A 103 26.55 -2.15 -3.79
N ARG A 104 26.29 -2.33 -5.09
CA ARG A 104 27.30 -2.80 -6.04
C ARG A 104 28.25 -1.67 -6.42
N THR A 105 29.48 -2.03 -6.77
CA THR A 105 30.49 -1.06 -7.23
C THR A 105 30.03 -0.39 -8.53
N ASN A 106 30.20 0.93 -8.64
CA ASN A 106 29.84 1.75 -9.80
C ASN A 106 28.36 1.84 -10.16
N THR A 107 27.45 1.43 -9.28
CA THR A 107 26.00 1.60 -9.46
C THR A 107 25.34 1.89 -8.11
N SER A 108 24.11 2.42 -8.11
CA SER A 108 23.31 2.55 -6.89
C SER A 108 22.46 1.31 -6.60
N LEU A 109 22.46 0.31 -7.49
CA LEU A 109 21.70 -0.92 -7.33
C LEU A 109 22.28 -1.79 -6.21
N LEU A 110 21.37 -2.44 -5.48
CA LEU A 110 21.68 -3.34 -4.38
C LEU A 110 21.71 -4.79 -4.86
N SER A 111 22.68 -5.53 -4.33
CA SER A 111 22.83 -6.96 -4.48
C SER A 111 21.97 -7.72 -3.47
N LEU A 112 21.13 -8.62 -3.98
CA LEU A 112 20.45 -9.64 -3.20
C LEU A 112 21.44 -10.75 -2.85
N ARG A 113 21.54 -11.13 -1.57
CA ARG A 113 22.50 -12.15 -1.11
C ARG A 113 21.86 -13.52 -0.93
N HIS A 114 20.54 -13.57 -0.83
CA HIS A 114 19.81 -14.83 -0.71
C HIS A 114 18.39 -14.69 -1.28
N PRO A 115 17.86 -15.65 -2.07
CA PRO A 115 16.50 -15.58 -2.62
C PRO A 115 15.37 -15.32 -1.61
N TRP A 116 15.51 -15.86 -0.40
CA TRP A 116 14.58 -15.63 0.72
C TRP A 116 14.51 -14.18 1.24
N GLU A 117 15.40 -13.29 0.78
CA GLU A 117 15.32 -11.85 1.07
C GLU A 117 14.37 -11.11 0.09
N SER A 118 13.89 -11.80 -0.96
CA SER A 118 12.87 -11.33 -1.90
C SER A 118 11.46 -11.54 -1.34
N MET A 119 10.49 -10.72 -1.76
CA MET A 119 9.07 -10.94 -1.39
C MET A 119 8.55 -12.27 -1.96
N ALA A 120 9.00 -12.63 -3.16
CA ALA A 120 8.73 -13.92 -3.81
C ALA A 120 9.96 -14.85 -3.73
N ALA A 121 10.22 -15.41 -2.55
CA ALA A 121 11.36 -16.29 -2.29
C ALA A 121 11.44 -17.57 -3.16
N ILE A 122 10.34 -17.98 -3.80
CA ILE A 122 10.24 -19.15 -4.69
C ILE A 122 10.03 -18.71 -6.15
N ASN A 123 10.31 -17.44 -6.48
CA ASN A 123 10.19 -16.93 -7.84
C ASN A 123 10.97 -17.81 -8.84
N PRO A 124 10.36 -18.23 -9.97
CA PRO A 124 10.99 -19.09 -10.95
C PRO A 124 12.34 -18.62 -11.51
N GLY A 125 12.62 -17.32 -11.47
CA GLY A 125 13.91 -16.76 -11.90
C GLY A 125 15.12 -17.30 -11.12
N TRP A 126 14.92 -17.82 -9.90
CA TRP A 126 16.02 -18.26 -9.04
C TRP A 126 16.78 -19.48 -9.54
N LYS A 127 16.15 -20.39 -10.30
CA LYS A 127 16.84 -21.59 -10.80
C LYS A 127 18.08 -21.25 -11.62
N SER A 128 17.97 -20.24 -12.51
CA SER A 128 19.10 -19.78 -13.33
C SER A 128 20.19 -19.11 -12.49
N ALA A 129 19.80 -18.26 -11.55
CA ALA A 129 20.72 -17.53 -10.67
C ALA A 129 21.47 -18.45 -9.69
N LEU A 130 20.84 -19.54 -9.24
CA LEU A 130 21.41 -20.50 -8.30
C LEU A 130 22.34 -21.53 -8.96
N ALA A 131 22.35 -21.63 -10.29
CA ALA A 131 23.19 -22.59 -11.01
C ALA A 131 24.69 -22.41 -10.71
N SER A 132 25.17 -21.17 -10.57
CA SER A 132 26.57 -20.86 -10.22
C SER A 132 26.93 -21.28 -8.79
N VAL A 133 25.97 -21.27 -7.87
CA VAL A 133 26.17 -21.64 -6.46
C VAL A 133 26.50 -23.13 -6.35
N LYS A 134 25.83 -23.96 -7.14
CA LYS A 134 26.05 -25.42 -7.18
C LYS A 134 27.48 -25.78 -7.64
N ALA A 135 28.14 -24.90 -8.37
CA ALA A 135 29.52 -25.08 -8.83
C ALA A 135 30.58 -24.80 -7.75
N ALA A 136 30.18 -24.36 -6.55
CA ALA A 136 31.11 -24.14 -5.45
C ALA A 136 31.81 -25.45 -5.01
N ALA A 137 33.13 -25.37 -4.78
CA ALA A 137 33.97 -26.54 -4.54
C ALA A 137 33.57 -27.37 -3.30
N ASP A 138 32.99 -26.73 -2.28
CA ASP A 138 32.56 -27.36 -1.03
C ASP A 138 31.05 -27.61 -0.97
N PHE A 139 30.29 -27.32 -2.03
CA PHE A 139 28.84 -27.44 -2.08
C PHE A 139 28.35 -28.81 -1.60
N ALA A 140 28.82 -29.89 -2.23
CA ALA A 140 28.41 -31.26 -1.88
C ALA A 140 28.75 -31.62 -0.42
N GLN A 141 29.90 -31.16 0.07
CA GLN A 141 30.34 -31.41 1.45
C GLN A 141 29.47 -30.66 2.46
N VAL A 142 29.08 -29.42 2.16
CA VAL A 142 28.20 -28.62 3.02
C VAL A 142 26.81 -29.24 3.06
N ILE A 143 26.20 -29.53 1.91
CA ILE A 143 24.87 -30.14 1.84
C ILE A 143 24.81 -31.48 2.57
N SER A 144 25.83 -32.33 2.41
CA SER A 144 25.91 -33.59 3.16
C SER A 144 25.96 -33.38 4.68
N ARG A 145 26.73 -32.38 5.15
CA ARG A 145 26.82 -32.02 6.57
C ARG A 145 25.53 -31.46 7.16
N LEU A 146 24.71 -30.78 6.34
CA LEU A 146 23.43 -30.21 6.78
C LEU A 146 22.41 -31.28 7.18
N GLN A 147 22.57 -32.52 6.69
CA GLN A 147 21.68 -33.66 6.99
C GLN A 147 20.21 -33.27 6.87
N VAL A 148 19.85 -32.66 5.74
CA VAL A 148 18.51 -32.10 5.51
C VAL A 148 17.46 -33.21 5.64
N PRO A 149 16.50 -33.12 6.58
CA PRO A 149 15.49 -34.15 6.75
C PRO A 149 14.63 -34.32 5.49
N THR A 150 14.39 -35.55 5.06
CA THR A 150 13.60 -35.85 3.84
C THR A 150 12.23 -35.19 3.86
N VAL A 151 11.56 -35.18 5.02
CA VAL A 151 10.25 -34.54 5.20
C VAL A 151 10.29 -33.03 4.89
N THR A 152 11.37 -32.34 5.25
CA THR A 152 11.53 -30.90 5.00
C THR A 152 11.80 -30.60 3.52
N ALA A 153 12.59 -31.45 2.86
CA ALA A 153 12.82 -31.34 1.42
C ALA A 153 11.52 -31.60 0.63
N GLN A 154 10.74 -32.62 1.01
CA GLN A 154 9.43 -32.89 0.42
C GLN A 154 8.44 -31.75 0.65
N ALA A 155 8.45 -31.14 1.84
CA ALA A 155 7.61 -29.97 2.13
C ALA A 155 7.99 -28.75 1.29
N PHE A 156 9.29 -28.53 1.01
CA PHE A 156 9.73 -27.50 0.09
C PHE A 156 9.26 -27.78 -1.34
N VAL A 157 9.43 -29.00 -1.83
CA VAL A 157 8.99 -29.41 -3.18
C VAL A 157 7.48 -29.22 -3.35
N ALA A 158 6.67 -29.63 -2.36
CA ALA A 158 5.23 -29.46 -2.41
C ALA A 158 4.79 -27.99 -2.60
N GLN A 159 5.61 -27.05 -2.12
CA GLN A 159 5.40 -25.62 -2.32
C GLN A 159 5.93 -25.16 -3.68
N ALA A 160 7.18 -25.52 -4.00
CA ALA A 160 7.89 -25.00 -5.15
C ALA A 160 7.40 -25.58 -6.49
N ALA A 161 6.89 -26.81 -6.53
CA ALA A 161 6.49 -27.47 -7.78
C ALA A 161 5.51 -26.64 -8.65
N VAL A 162 4.63 -25.87 -7.99
CA VAL A 162 3.68 -24.97 -8.67
C VAL A 162 4.38 -23.87 -9.49
N PHE A 163 5.53 -23.40 -9.04
CA PHE A 163 6.32 -22.35 -9.72
C PHE A 163 7.28 -22.91 -10.76
N TYR A 164 7.61 -24.21 -10.70
CA TYR A 164 8.59 -24.87 -11.56
C TYR A 164 8.00 -26.12 -12.25
N PRO A 165 6.93 -26.00 -13.05
CA PRO A 165 6.24 -27.16 -13.61
C PRO A 165 7.08 -27.97 -14.60
N ALA A 166 8.08 -27.34 -15.21
CA ALA A 166 9.03 -28.00 -16.10
C ALA A 166 10.16 -28.74 -15.36
N SER A 167 10.23 -28.64 -14.03
CA SER A 167 11.26 -29.28 -13.22
C SER A 167 10.71 -30.48 -12.46
N SER A 168 11.46 -31.58 -12.43
CA SER A 168 11.13 -32.71 -11.57
C SER A 168 11.28 -32.35 -10.08
N HIS A 169 10.67 -33.14 -9.20
CA HIS A 169 10.82 -32.96 -7.75
C HIS A 169 12.29 -33.01 -7.31
N ASP A 170 13.10 -33.88 -7.91
CA ASP A 170 14.52 -34.00 -7.59
C ASP A 170 15.31 -32.78 -8.08
N GLU A 171 15.01 -32.25 -9.27
CA GLU A 171 15.61 -31.01 -9.76
C GLU A 171 15.27 -29.82 -8.86
N ILE A 172 14.04 -29.72 -8.36
CA ILE A 172 13.65 -28.66 -7.41
C ILE A 172 14.49 -28.74 -6.13
N ILE A 173 14.79 -29.94 -5.63
CA ILE A 173 15.66 -30.09 -4.46
C ILE A 173 17.11 -29.72 -4.81
N GLN A 174 17.65 -30.30 -5.88
CA GLN A 174 19.08 -30.23 -6.21
C GLN A 174 19.52 -28.88 -6.78
N ASP A 175 18.64 -28.21 -7.52
CA ASP A 175 18.97 -26.99 -8.26
C ASP A 175 18.37 -25.72 -7.64
N ILE A 176 17.50 -25.86 -6.63
CA ILE A 176 16.85 -24.72 -5.96
C ILE A 176 17.02 -24.82 -4.45
N TYR A 177 16.49 -25.86 -3.81
CA TYR A 177 16.49 -25.93 -2.34
C TYR A 177 17.89 -26.03 -1.74
N TYR A 178 18.71 -26.96 -2.22
CA TYR A 178 20.08 -27.14 -1.73
C TYR A 178 20.98 -25.92 -2.00
N PRO A 179 20.98 -25.29 -3.18
CA PRO A 179 21.64 -24.01 -3.38
C PRO A 179 21.23 -22.92 -2.38
N MET A 180 19.93 -22.78 -2.08
CA MET A 180 19.47 -21.85 -1.04
C MET A 180 20.02 -22.23 0.34
N LEU A 181 19.98 -23.50 0.74
CA LEU A 181 20.54 -23.94 2.03
C LEU A 181 22.06 -23.74 2.13
N TYR A 182 22.79 -23.95 1.03
CA TYR A 182 24.22 -23.65 0.96
C TYR A 182 24.47 -22.17 1.21
N LEU A 183 23.76 -21.27 0.50
CA LEU A 183 23.88 -19.82 0.72
C LEU A 183 23.54 -19.44 2.17
N ALA A 184 22.47 -20.00 2.73
CA ALA A 184 22.09 -19.74 4.12
C ALA A 184 23.17 -20.17 5.11
N SER A 185 23.89 -21.28 4.85
CA SER A 185 24.97 -21.76 5.72
C SER A 185 26.18 -20.82 5.73
N CYS A 186 26.35 -20.04 4.66
CA CYS A 186 27.45 -19.09 4.53
C CYS A 186 27.25 -17.81 5.34
N VAL A 187 26.03 -17.49 5.75
CA VAL A 187 25.69 -16.25 6.47
C VAL A 187 26.01 -16.36 7.97
N GLY A 188 26.18 -17.57 8.50
CA GLY A 188 26.19 -17.85 9.95
C GLY A 188 27.54 -17.87 10.67
N ASN A 189 28.70 -17.65 10.02
CA ASN A 189 29.97 -17.90 10.69
C ASN A 189 31.09 -16.93 10.30
N ASN A 190 31.37 -15.98 11.21
CA ASN A 190 32.54 -15.10 11.27
C ASN A 190 32.85 -14.28 10.00
N SER A 191 33.27 -13.03 10.19
CA SER A 191 33.59 -12.04 9.14
C SER A 191 34.70 -12.43 8.15
N THR A 192 35.22 -13.66 8.22
CA THR A 192 36.30 -14.21 7.40
C THR A 192 35.85 -15.28 6.38
N ILE A 193 34.67 -15.90 6.51
CA ILE A 193 34.12 -16.85 5.50
C ILE A 193 33.41 -16.13 4.34
N THR A 194 33.09 -14.85 4.52
CA THR A 194 32.61 -13.92 3.48
C THR A 194 33.47 -13.93 2.21
N SER A 195 34.76 -14.24 2.31
CA SER A 195 35.65 -14.33 1.13
C SER A 195 35.40 -15.53 0.20
N LYS A 196 34.75 -16.61 0.66
CA LYS A 196 34.50 -17.82 -0.17
C LYS A 196 33.05 -17.96 -0.65
N CYS A 197 32.08 -17.55 0.16
CA CYS A 197 30.67 -17.76 -0.17
C CYS A 197 29.97 -16.52 -0.75
N ALA A 198 30.38 -15.31 -0.39
CA ALA A 198 29.66 -14.09 -0.80
C ALA A 198 30.01 -13.62 -2.22
N THR A 199 31.04 -14.20 -2.84
CA THR A 199 31.49 -13.83 -4.20
C THR A 199 30.67 -14.47 -5.32
N THR A 200 29.97 -15.58 -5.05
CA THR A 200 29.35 -16.39 -6.12
C THR A 200 27.89 -16.02 -6.39
N PHE A 201 27.17 -15.51 -5.38
CA PHE A 201 25.77 -15.09 -5.50
C PHE A 201 25.64 -13.59 -5.25
N ASP A 202 25.76 -12.82 -6.32
CA ASP A 202 25.56 -11.36 -6.38
C ASP A 202 24.58 -11.06 -7.51
N VAL A 203 23.30 -11.00 -7.15
CA VAL A 203 22.20 -10.86 -8.10
C VAL A 203 21.52 -9.51 -7.90
N VAL A 204 21.37 -8.76 -8.98
CA VAL A 204 20.51 -7.57 -9.00
C VAL A 204 19.08 -8.05 -9.22
N ASP A 205 18.33 -8.14 -8.14
CA ASP A 205 16.91 -8.46 -8.21
C ASP A 205 16.05 -7.19 -8.31
N ILE A 206 15.19 -7.15 -9.32
CA ILE A 206 14.31 -6.00 -9.58
C ILE A 206 13.27 -5.83 -8.47
N GLU A 207 12.73 -6.93 -7.91
CA GLU A 207 11.74 -6.86 -6.83
C GLU A 207 12.38 -6.29 -5.56
N PHE A 208 13.55 -6.80 -5.16
CA PHE A 208 14.29 -6.29 -4.01
C PHE A 208 14.64 -4.80 -4.12
N ASN A 209 15.18 -4.37 -5.27
CA ASN A 209 15.54 -2.97 -5.49
C ASN A 209 14.31 -2.06 -5.54
N THR A 210 13.21 -2.53 -6.12
CA THR A 210 11.90 -1.84 -6.10
C THR A 210 11.42 -1.61 -4.66
N ILE A 211 11.43 -2.67 -3.86
CA ILE A 211 10.97 -2.63 -2.47
C ILE A 211 11.85 -1.71 -1.62
N PHE A 212 13.18 -1.79 -1.80
CA PHE A 212 14.10 -0.88 -1.13
C PHE A 212 13.88 0.57 -1.56
N LEU A 213 13.75 0.86 -2.85
CA LEU A 213 13.48 2.21 -3.35
C LEU A 213 12.17 2.75 -2.75
N ARG A 214 11.10 1.95 -2.69
CA ARG A 214 9.85 2.39 -2.05
C ARG A 214 10.05 2.76 -0.59
N SER A 215 10.77 1.91 0.15
CA SER A 215 11.07 2.18 1.55
C SER A 215 12.02 3.36 1.73
N ALA A 216 12.93 3.62 0.79
CA ALA A 216 13.83 4.76 0.83
C ALA A 216 13.06 6.07 0.59
N GLU A 217 12.09 6.08 -0.33
CA GLU A 217 11.16 7.20 -0.50
C GLU A 217 10.39 7.49 0.80
N ALA A 218 9.81 6.45 1.41
CA ALA A 218 9.08 6.60 2.66
C ALA A 218 9.97 7.11 3.80
N LEU A 219 11.23 6.68 3.86
CA LEU A 219 12.19 7.17 4.85
C LEU A 219 12.61 8.62 4.61
N ALA A 220 12.80 9.02 3.35
CA ALA A 220 13.11 10.40 2.98
C ALA A 220 11.94 11.34 3.29
N GLU A 221 10.70 10.90 3.05
CA GLU A 221 9.48 11.63 3.40
C GLU A 221 9.32 11.76 4.92
N MET A 222 9.53 10.67 5.66
CA MET A 222 9.57 10.68 7.12
C MET A 222 10.61 11.68 7.63
N ALA A 223 11.83 11.67 7.07
CA ALA A 223 12.88 12.59 7.47
C ALA A 223 12.50 14.05 7.18
N THR A 224 11.84 14.31 6.07
CA THR A 224 11.35 15.65 5.69
C THR A 224 10.30 16.15 6.69
N LEU A 225 9.31 15.32 7.02
CA LEU A 225 8.27 15.65 8.01
C LEU A 225 8.86 15.92 9.40
N LEU A 226 9.86 15.13 9.82
CA LEU A 226 10.53 15.31 11.11
C LEU A 226 11.46 16.54 11.13
N TYR A 227 12.08 16.87 9.99
CA TYR A 227 12.96 18.04 9.85
C TYR A 227 12.18 19.36 9.77
N GLN A 228 10.97 19.34 9.22
CA GLN A 228 10.13 20.53 9.17
C GLN A 228 9.87 21.07 10.58
N PRO A 229 9.81 22.40 10.76
CA PRO A 229 9.45 23.01 12.04
C PRO A 229 7.95 22.85 12.28
N VAL A 230 7.50 21.61 12.49
CA VAL A 230 6.14 21.31 12.90
C VAL A 230 6.04 21.77 14.36
N THR A 231 5.25 22.82 14.58
CA THR A 231 4.76 23.36 15.86
C THR A 231 5.33 22.63 17.07
N LYS A 232 6.38 23.20 17.70
CA LYS A 232 7.05 22.74 18.93
C LYS A 232 6.41 21.45 19.45
N LEU A 233 6.78 20.30 18.87
CA LEU A 233 6.35 19.01 19.41
C LEU A 233 6.70 19.11 20.89
N GLY A 234 5.71 19.02 21.78
CA GLY A 234 5.90 19.24 23.22
C GLY A 234 6.79 18.19 23.89
N PHE A 235 7.56 17.44 23.10
CA PHE A 235 8.38 16.31 23.44
C PHE A 235 9.69 16.31 22.62
N SER A 236 10.73 15.70 23.18
CA SER A 236 12.03 15.56 22.54
C SER A 236 11.97 14.50 21.44
N CYS A 237 12.24 14.89 20.20
CA CYS A 237 12.35 14.01 19.04
C CYS A 237 13.79 14.01 18.51
N PRO A 238 14.38 12.86 18.14
CA PRO A 238 15.64 12.83 17.41
C PRO A 238 15.39 13.30 15.97
N VAL A 239 15.41 14.62 15.77
CA VAL A 239 15.18 15.27 14.48
C VAL A 239 16.38 14.99 13.56
N PRO A 240 16.16 14.50 12.32
CA PRO A 240 17.23 14.36 11.36
C PRO A 240 17.84 15.72 11.02
N ASN A 241 19.14 15.77 10.77
CA ASN A 241 19.76 17.01 10.32
C ASN A 241 19.55 17.23 8.81
N LYS A 242 19.78 18.47 8.34
CA LYS A 242 19.60 18.84 6.93
C LYS A 242 20.38 17.94 5.96
N VAL A 243 21.59 17.52 6.35
CA VAL A 243 22.46 16.67 5.52
C VAL A 243 21.89 15.26 5.41
N GLU A 244 21.33 14.71 6.48
CA GLU A 244 20.66 13.41 6.47
C GLU A 244 19.45 13.40 5.54
N VAL A 245 18.61 14.44 5.61
CA VAL A 245 17.45 14.61 4.71
C VAL A 245 17.91 14.68 3.25
N GLN A 246 18.93 15.49 2.96
CA GLN A 246 19.50 15.63 1.61
C GLN A 246 20.11 14.32 1.10
N ASN A 247 20.81 13.57 1.94
CA ASN A 247 21.40 12.29 1.58
C ASN A 247 20.32 11.25 1.26
N LEU A 248 19.26 11.17 2.06
CA LEU A 248 18.12 10.27 1.79
C LEU A 248 17.44 10.60 0.46
N ALA A 249 17.19 11.90 0.20
CA ALA A 249 16.65 12.34 -1.08
C ALA A 249 17.57 11.98 -2.25
N ALA A 250 18.90 12.17 -2.10
CA ALA A 250 19.87 11.82 -3.13
C ALA A 250 19.90 10.31 -3.42
N VAL A 251 19.77 9.45 -2.40
CA VAL A 251 19.66 8.00 -2.57
C VAL A 251 18.44 7.65 -3.41
N VAL A 252 17.27 8.23 -3.09
CA VAL A 252 16.02 8.01 -3.83
C VAL A 252 16.17 8.44 -5.29
N THR A 253 16.67 9.65 -5.54
CA THR A 253 16.85 10.18 -6.91
C THR A 253 17.82 9.32 -7.72
N THR A 254 18.98 8.98 -7.14
CA THR A 254 20.02 8.21 -7.84
C THR A 254 19.55 6.80 -8.14
N LEU A 255 18.93 6.12 -7.16
CA LEU A 255 18.43 4.77 -7.34
C LEU A 255 17.27 4.70 -8.34
N SER A 256 16.33 5.66 -8.29
CA SER A 256 15.24 5.74 -9.27
C SER A 256 15.78 5.90 -10.70
N ALA A 257 16.71 6.82 -10.91
CA ALA A 257 17.32 7.06 -12.22
C ALA A 257 18.11 5.84 -12.73
N THR A 258 18.87 5.20 -11.84
CA THR A 258 19.68 4.02 -12.18
C THR A 258 18.80 2.83 -12.50
N LEU A 259 17.73 2.59 -11.73
CA LEU A 259 16.77 1.53 -12.00
C LEU A 259 16.12 1.72 -13.38
N GLN A 260 15.70 2.94 -13.72
CA GLN A 260 15.09 3.27 -15.02
C GLN A 260 16.07 3.20 -16.20
N SER A 261 17.34 3.51 -16.01
CA SER A 261 18.34 3.50 -17.09
C SER A 261 19.01 2.13 -17.32
N GLU A 262 19.34 1.41 -16.24
CA GLU A 262 20.09 0.14 -16.35
C GLU A 262 19.16 -1.07 -16.55
N LEU A 263 17.99 -1.07 -15.91
CA LEU A 263 17.12 -2.25 -15.86
C LEU A 263 15.95 -2.20 -16.84
N TRP A 264 15.60 -1.04 -17.40
CA TRP A 264 14.57 -0.94 -18.43
C TRP A 264 15.00 -1.61 -19.73
N ASP A 265 14.14 -2.45 -20.29
CA ASP A 265 14.30 -2.99 -21.64
C ASP A 265 13.42 -2.20 -22.63
N PRO A 266 14.00 -1.39 -23.52
CA PRO A 266 13.23 -0.61 -24.48
C PRO A 266 12.67 -1.44 -25.64
N VAL A 267 13.11 -2.70 -25.81
CA VAL A 267 12.60 -3.60 -26.85
C VAL A 267 11.38 -4.33 -26.34
N ASP A 268 11.52 -4.95 -25.17
CA ASP A 268 10.45 -5.74 -24.56
C ASP A 268 9.47 -4.92 -23.73
N LEU A 269 9.76 -3.62 -23.53
CA LEU A 269 8.96 -2.64 -22.77
C LEU A 269 8.70 -3.05 -21.31
N ILE A 270 9.67 -3.74 -20.71
CA ILE A 270 9.60 -4.22 -19.33
C ILE A 270 10.96 -4.11 -18.63
N PHE A 271 10.96 -4.05 -17.30
CA PHE A 271 12.20 -4.15 -16.55
C PHE A 271 12.75 -5.58 -16.54
N LYS A 272 14.06 -5.70 -16.75
CA LYS A 272 14.79 -6.96 -16.79
C LYS A 272 14.70 -7.67 -15.44
N SER A 273 14.31 -8.93 -15.50
CA SER A 273 14.29 -9.89 -14.38
C SER A 273 15.09 -11.13 -14.80
N ASN A 274 15.75 -11.79 -13.86
CA ASN A 274 16.75 -12.85 -14.10
C ASN A 274 16.31 -13.89 -15.15
N SER A 275 16.69 -13.64 -16.40
CA SER A 275 16.54 -14.47 -17.60
C SER A 275 15.14 -14.59 -18.23
N HIS A 276 14.07 -14.09 -17.63
CA HIS A 276 12.71 -14.19 -18.20
C HIS A 276 11.85 -12.95 -17.88
N LYS A 277 10.80 -12.76 -18.69
CA LYS A 277 9.84 -11.64 -18.62
C LYS A 277 8.79 -11.86 -17.53
N TYR A 278 9.21 -11.98 -16.28
CA TYR A 278 8.28 -12.16 -15.16
C TYR A 278 7.54 -10.87 -14.82
N ILE A 279 6.38 -11.00 -14.17
CA ILE A 279 5.63 -9.87 -13.64
C ILE A 279 6.44 -8.98 -12.69
N THR A 280 7.51 -9.49 -12.09
CA THR A 280 8.40 -8.68 -11.24
C THR A 280 8.98 -7.48 -11.98
N GLY A 281 9.10 -7.56 -13.32
CA GLY A 281 9.48 -6.44 -14.17
C GLY A 281 8.47 -5.29 -14.23
N MET A 282 7.23 -5.49 -13.78
CA MET A 282 6.24 -4.39 -13.66
C MET A 282 6.27 -3.71 -12.29
N LEU A 283 6.91 -4.32 -11.30
CA LEU A 283 6.88 -3.86 -9.91
C LEU A 283 7.56 -2.50 -9.67
N PRO A 284 8.50 -1.99 -10.50
CA PRO A 284 9.01 -0.62 -10.34
C PRO A 284 7.93 0.46 -10.27
N LEU A 285 6.73 0.23 -10.83
CA LEU A 285 5.56 1.08 -10.64
C LEU A 285 5.23 1.31 -9.15
N TYR A 286 5.42 0.29 -8.31
CA TYR A 286 5.21 0.37 -6.87
C TYR A 286 6.18 1.34 -6.20
N ALA A 287 7.43 1.37 -6.67
CA ALA A 287 8.52 2.06 -5.99
C ALA A 287 8.42 3.57 -6.09
N THR A 288 8.28 4.08 -7.31
CA THR A 288 8.39 5.50 -7.63
C THR A 288 7.48 5.87 -8.81
N LYS A 289 7.32 7.16 -9.07
CA LYS A 289 6.68 7.61 -10.31
C LYS A 289 7.67 7.46 -11.46
N LEU A 290 7.32 6.66 -12.46
CA LEU A 290 8.19 6.38 -13.60
C LEU A 290 7.99 7.43 -14.71
N ASP A 291 8.91 7.48 -15.67
CA ASP A 291 8.74 8.31 -16.86
C ASP A 291 7.54 7.86 -17.69
N GLU A 292 6.84 8.79 -18.34
CA GLU A 292 5.61 8.52 -19.09
C GLU A 292 5.79 7.47 -20.19
N SER A 293 6.93 7.47 -20.88
CA SER A 293 7.26 6.45 -21.90
C SER A 293 7.37 5.04 -21.31
N ILE A 294 7.99 4.92 -20.13
CA ILE A 294 8.10 3.66 -19.39
C ILE A 294 6.73 3.21 -18.90
N GLN A 295 5.92 4.13 -18.36
CA GLN A 295 4.54 3.83 -17.93
C GLN A 295 3.72 3.28 -19.10
N MET A 296 3.75 3.93 -20.26
CA MET A 296 3.03 3.48 -21.46
C MET A 296 3.52 2.11 -21.95
N GLY A 297 4.84 1.86 -21.91
CA GLY A 297 5.41 0.55 -22.20
C GLY A 297 4.88 -0.53 -21.27
N LEU A 298 4.91 -0.29 -19.95
CA LEU A 298 4.42 -1.25 -18.96
C LEU A 298 2.91 -1.52 -19.07
N ILE A 299 2.10 -0.50 -19.34
CA ILE A 299 0.64 -0.64 -19.51
C ILE A 299 0.33 -1.58 -20.68
N SER A 300 1.17 -1.61 -21.73
CA SER A 300 0.96 -2.49 -22.87
C SER A 300 0.98 -3.99 -22.50
N HIS A 301 1.53 -4.37 -21.35
CA HIS A 301 1.47 -5.75 -20.83
C HIS A 301 0.21 -6.07 -20.02
N ILE A 302 -0.61 -5.06 -19.72
CA ILE A 302 -1.93 -5.22 -19.10
C ILE A 302 -3.03 -5.04 -20.15
N LEU A 303 -2.84 -4.08 -21.05
CA LEU A 303 -3.70 -3.78 -22.19
C LEU A 303 -2.95 -4.16 -23.48
N PRO A 304 -2.91 -5.46 -23.83
CA PRO A 304 -2.07 -5.96 -24.92
C PRO A 304 -2.39 -5.32 -26.26
N THR A 305 -1.32 -4.94 -26.96
CA THR A 305 -1.31 -4.76 -28.41
C THR A 305 -0.89 -6.07 -29.10
N PRO A 306 -1.08 -6.22 -30.43
CA PRO A 306 -0.70 -7.44 -31.15
C PRO A 306 0.78 -7.84 -31.05
N ASN A 307 1.66 -6.91 -30.66
CA ASN A 307 3.11 -7.12 -30.61
C ASN A 307 3.66 -7.21 -29.19
N THR A 308 2.79 -7.21 -28.17
CA THR A 308 3.19 -7.17 -26.76
C THR A 308 2.61 -8.36 -26.02
N PHE A 309 3.46 -9.09 -25.28
CA PHE A 309 3.00 -10.13 -24.36
C PHE A 309 2.23 -9.50 -23.19
N HIS A 310 1.40 -10.28 -22.49
CA HIS A 310 0.58 -9.77 -21.39
C HIS A 310 0.51 -10.73 -20.20
N TYR A 311 0.05 -10.22 -19.06
CA TYR A 311 -0.08 -11.00 -17.81
C TYR A 311 -1.53 -11.30 -17.39
N LEU A 312 -2.52 -10.73 -18.09
CA LEU A 312 -3.95 -11.00 -17.87
C LEU A 312 -4.43 -12.14 -18.78
N CYS A 313 -4.27 -13.39 -18.34
CA CYS A 313 -4.55 -14.55 -19.20
C CYS A 313 -6.05 -14.83 -19.36
N ASP A 314 -6.86 -14.34 -18.41
CA ASP A 314 -8.27 -14.69 -18.27
C ASP A 314 -8.99 -13.65 -17.38
N VAL A 315 -10.07 -14.05 -16.72
CA VAL A 315 -10.87 -13.21 -15.81
C VAL A 315 -10.10 -12.75 -14.56
N PHE A 316 -9.17 -13.55 -14.04
CA PHE A 316 -8.46 -13.25 -12.79
C PHE A 316 -7.09 -12.60 -13.00
N PRO A 317 -6.66 -11.74 -12.06
CA PRO A 317 -5.56 -10.85 -12.33
C PRO A 317 -4.19 -11.51 -12.16
N VAL A 318 -3.36 -11.25 -13.17
CA VAL A 318 -1.90 -11.23 -13.23
C VAL A 318 -1.19 -12.53 -12.85
N SER A 319 -0.70 -13.21 -13.90
CA SER A 319 0.20 -14.36 -13.80
C SER A 319 1.65 -13.93 -13.62
N ILE A 320 2.44 -14.73 -12.90
CA ILE A 320 3.90 -14.57 -12.80
C ILE A 320 4.55 -14.65 -14.18
N TYR A 321 4.10 -15.61 -14.98
CA TYR A 321 4.54 -15.83 -16.35
C TYR A 321 3.67 -15.02 -17.30
N PRO A 322 4.24 -14.48 -18.40
CA PRO A 322 3.44 -14.00 -19.51
C PRO A 322 2.49 -15.09 -19.98
N CYS A 323 1.29 -14.67 -20.34
CA CYS A 323 0.31 -15.54 -20.97
C CYS A 323 0.81 -15.86 -22.38
N GLU A 324 1.02 -17.14 -22.67
CA GLU A 324 1.22 -17.56 -24.05
C GLU A 324 -0.06 -17.28 -24.84
N GLU A 325 0.07 -16.73 -26.06
CA GLU A 325 -0.99 -16.85 -27.05
C GLU A 325 -1.21 -18.35 -27.26
N SER A 326 -2.45 -18.81 -27.04
CA SER A 326 -2.82 -20.19 -27.31
C SER A 326 -2.34 -20.57 -28.71
N THR A 327 -1.37 -21.46 -28.80
CA THR A 327 -0.86 -22.11 -30.03
C THR A 327 -1.91 -23.04 -30.67
N MET A 328 -3.20 -22.73 -30.54
CA MET A 328 -4.25 -23.28 -31.39
C MET A 328 -4.13 -22.77 -32.84
N ALA A 329 -3.35 -21.72 -33.10
CA ALA A 329 -3.14 -21.19 -34.45
C ALA A 329 -1.85 -21.69 -35.15
N SER A 330 -0.89 -22.29 -34.46
CA SER A 330 0.42 -22.64 -35.06
C SER A 330 0.83 -24.12 -34.95
N GLY A 331 0.08 -24.98 -34.25
CA GLY A 331 0.33 -26.43 -34.26
C GLY A 331 1.69 -26.90 -33.71
N LEU A 332 2.54 -25.99 -33.24
CA LEU A 332 3.80 -26.31 -32.56
C LEU A 332 3.59 -26.17 -31.05
N ALA A 333 3.22 -27.28 -30.42
CA ALA A 333 3.42 -27.42 -28.98
C ALA A 333 4.92 -27.35 -28.70
N THR A 334 5.35 -26.40 -27.88
CA THR A 334 6.70 -26.38 -27.32
C THR A 334 6.89 -27.63 -26.46
N ALA A 335 8.11 -28.18 -26.44
CA ALA A 335 8.42 -29.40 -25.67
C ALA A 335 8.31 -29.21 -24.14
N ALA A 336 8.15 -27.96 -23.68
CA ALA A 336 7.75 -27.62 -22.33
C ALA A 336 6.22 -27.46 -22.33
N GLY A 337 5.51 -28.22 -21.49
CA GLY A 337 4.04 -28.15 -21.40
C GLY A 337 3.49 -26.75 -21.11
N PRO A 338 2.15 -26.60 -21.01
CA PRO A 338 1.52 -25.29 -20.89
C PRO A 338 2.11 -24.45 -19.75
N THR A 339 2.43 -23.18 -20.02
CA THR A 339 2.96 -22.26 -18.99
C THR A 339 1.99 -22.19 -17.81
N PRO A 340 2.51 -22.28 -16.57
CA PRO A 340 1.67 -22.31 -15.39
C PRO A 340 1.02 -20.93 -15.19
N ARG A 341 -0.31 -20.92 -15.11
CA ARG A 341 -1.12 -19.70 -14.89
C ARG A 341 -1.20 -19.38 -13.41
N ILE A 342 -0.08 -19.04 -12.80
CA ILE A 342 0.03 -18.87 -11.34
C ILE A 342 0.19 -17.41 -10.98
N GLY A 343 -0.70 -16.92 -10.12
CA GLY A 343 -0.67 -15.56 -9.58
C GLY A 343 -0.35 -15.54 -8.09
N LEU A 344 0.26 -14.44 -7.65
CA LEU A 344 0.55 -14.16 -6.25
C LEU A 344 -0.25 -12.95 -5.78
N LEU A 345 -0.96 -13.11 -4.67
CA LEU A 345 -1.78 -12.02 -4.12
C LEU A 345 -0.93 -10.79 -3.75
N ILE A 346 0.29 -11.03 -3.26
CA ILE A 346 1.22 -9.95 -2.93
C ILE A 346 1.68 -9.16 -4.17
N GLN A 347 1.84 -9.81 -5.32
CA GLN A 347 2.21 -9.10 -6.56
C GLN A 347 1.04 -8.27 -7.09
N ASN A 348 -0.19 -8.77 -6.96
CA ASN A 348 -1.40 -7.97 -7.25
C ASN A 348 -1.47 -6.71 -6.38
N TYR A 349 -1.15 -6.83 -5.08
CA TYR A 349 -1.09 -5.70 -4.18
C TYR A 349 -0.04 -4.65 -4.59
N LEU A 350 1.20 -5.10 -4.85
CA LEU A 350 2.28 -4.20 -5.25
C LEU A 350 1.95 -3.49 -6.57
N LEU A 351 1.43 -4.24 -7.55
CA LEU A 351 1.02 -3.68 -8.83
C LEU A 351 -0.15 -2.69 -8.67
N TYR A 352 -1.18 -3.03 -7.87
CA TYR A 352 -2.30 -2.14 -7.57
C TYR A 352 -1.82 -0.79 -7.00
N ARG A 353 -0.99 -0.84 -5.97
CA ARG A 353 -0.44 0.38 -5.35
C ARG A 353 0.47 1.14 -6.32
N GLY A 354 1.22 0.43 -7.16
CA GLY A 354 2.05 1.05 -8.18
C GLY A 354 1.26 1.77 -9.27
N LEU A 355 0.15 1.18 -9.71
CA LEU A 355 -0.77 1.79 -10.67
C LEU A 355 -1.37 3.08 -10.11
N ILE A 356 -1.78 3.10 -8.83
CA ILE A 356 -2.27 4.31 -8.17
C ILE A 356 -1.18 5.39 -8.10
N LYS A 357 0.02 5.00 -7.68
CA LYS A 357 1.17 5.92 -7.55
C LYS A 357 1.54 6.59 -8.88
N ASN A 358 1.28 5.92 -9.99
CA ASN A 358 1.50 6.42 -11.35
C ASN A 358 0.21 6.96 -12.00
N ALA A 359 -0.81 7.31 -11.20
CA ALA A 359 -2.08 7.90 -11.63
C ALA A 359 -2.92 7.05 -12.62
N MET A 360 -2.70 5.75 -12.69
CA MET A 360 -3.44 4.79 -13.51
C MET A 360 -4.67 4.22 -12.79
N HIS A 361 -5.53 5.10 -12.28
CA HIS A 361 -6.64 4.77 -11.38
C HIS A 361 -7.64 3.75 -11.96
N GLY A 362 -7.92 3.82 -13.27
CA GLY A 362 -8.87 2.90 -13.92
C GLY A 362 -8.39 1.44 -13.89
N ILE A 363 -7.13 1.21 -14.25
CA ILE A 363 -6.51 -0.12 -14.23
C ILE A 363 -6.34 -0.60 -12.79
N ALA A 364 -5.94 0.29 -11.88
CA ALA A 364 -5.83 -0.03 -10.46
C ALA A 364 -7.16 -0.52 -9.88
N ARG A 365 -8.26 0.18 -10.19
CA ARG A 365 -9.60 -0.20 -9.72
C ARG A 365 -10.06 -1.55 -10.27
N TYR A 366 -9.78 -1.82 -11.55
CA TYR A 366 -10.03 -3.13 -12.15
C TYR A 366 -9.27 -4.23 -11.40
N LEU A 367 -7.96 -4.03 -11.18
CA LEU A 367 -7.10 -4.99 -10.47
C LEU A 367 -7.59 -5.24 -9.03
N MET A 368 -7.99 -4.19 -8.32
CA MET A 368 -8.55 -4.29 -6.97
C MET A 368 -9.83 -5.14 -6.96
N HIS A 369 -10.81 -4.83 -7.81
CA HIS A 369 -12.07 -5.57 -7.87
C HIS A 369 -11.85 -7.05 -8.21
N ARG A 370 -10.95 -7.34 -9.16
CA ARG A 370 -10.60 -8.71 -9.54
C ARG A 370 -9.84 -9.44 -8.46
N THR A 371 -9.00 -8.74 -7.70
CA THR A 371 -8.30 -9.30 -6.54
C THR A 371 -9.27 -9.62 -5.41
N PHE A 372 -10.28 -8.78 -5.15
CA PHE A 372 -11.34 -9.08 -4.19
C PHE A 372 -12.20 -10.27 -4.61
N ALA A 373 -12.45 -10.45 -5.91
CA ALA A 373 -13.16 -11.63 -6.41
C ALA A 373 -12.43 -12.96 -6.14
N LEU A 374 -11.11 -12.93 -5.89
CA LEU A 374 -10.35 -14.11 -5.45
C LEU A 374 -10.62 -14.49 -3.99
N THR A 375 -11.19 -13.57 -3.20
CA THR A 375 -11.62 -13.88 -1.83
C THR A 375 -12.97 -14.60 -1.90
N ILE A 376 -12.90 -15.92 -2.04
CA ILE A 376 -14.07 -16.76 -2.29
C ILE A 376 -14.92 -16.82 -1.01
N PRO A 377 -16.23 -16.51 -1.08
CA PRO A 377 -17.15 -16.86 -0.02
C PRO A 377 -17.34 -18.38 -0.03
N THR A 378 -16.98 -19.05 1.05
CA THR A 378 -17.29 -20.48 1.20
C THR A 378 -18.79 -20.70 1.43
N VAL A 379 -19.30 -21.90 1.15
CA VAL A 379 -20.70 -22.33 1.44
C VAL A 379 -21.09 -22.08 2.92
N ALA A 380 -20.09 -21.93 3.80
CA ALA A 380 -20.22 -21.64 5.23
C ALA A 380 -19.99 -20.16 5.62
N SER A 381 -20.13 -19.21 4.68
CA SER A 381 -20.08 -17.74 4.93
C SER A 381 -18.72 -17.19 5.38
N LYS A 382 -17.62 -17.95 5.26
CA LYS A 382 -16.27 -17.49 5.60
C LYS A 382 -15.51 -17.11 4.33
N TYR A 383 -14.93 -15.90 4.32
CA TYR A 383 -13.93 -15.48 3.34
C TYR A 383 -12.72 -16.43 3.40
N HIS A 384 -12.29 -16.91 2.24
CA HIS A 384 -11.07 -17.70 2.13
C HIS A 384 -9.93 -16.86 1.55
N PHE A 385 -8.84 -16.74 2.31
CA PHE A 385 -7.68 -15.92 1.96
C PHE A 385 -6.49 -16.80 1.62
N VAL A 386 -6.15 -16.91 0.33
CA VAL A 386 -5.02 -17.71 -0.16
C VAL A 386 -3.91 -16.82 -0.72
N THR A 387 -2.66 -17.30 -0.70
CA THR A 387 -1.49 -16.53 -1.18
C THR A 387 -1.21 -16.74 -2.66
N VAL A 388 -1.58 -17.92 -3.18
CA VAL A 388 -1.33 -18.37 -4.54
C VAL A 388 -2.65 -18.85 -5.14
N PHE A 389 -2.89 -18.51 -6.39
CA PHE A 389 -4.09 -18.89 -7.13
C PHE A 389 -3.75 -19.17 -8.59
N ASP A 390 -4.58 -19.98 -9.22
CA ASP A 390 -4.59 -20.15 -10.67
C ASP A 390 -5.34 -18.98 -11.31
N THR A 391 -4.72 -18.29 -12.27
CA THR A 391 -5.25 -17.05 -12.86
C THR A 391 -6.38 -17.27 -13.87
N SER A 392 -6.69 -18.53 -14.21
CA SER A 392 -7.85 -18.86 -15.05
C SER A 392 -9.08 -19.20 -14.21
N SER A 393 -8.91 -20.01 -13.18
CA SER A 393 -10.00 -20.48 -12.33
C SER A 393 -10.24 -19.62 -11.09
N GLY A 394 -9.25 -18.83 -10.68
CA GLY A 394 -9.25 -18.08 -9.42
C GLY A 394 -9.14 -18.96 -8.17
N GLN A 395 -8.94 -20.27 -8.34
CA GLN A 395 -8.85 -21.23 -7.25
C GLN A 395 -7.39 -21.41 -6.80
N PRO A 396 -7.15 -21.73 -5.51
CA PRO A 396 -5.81 -22.14 -5.09
C PRO A 396 -5.37 -23.43 -5.80
N PRO A 397 -4.07 -23.60 -6.07
CA PRO A 397 -3.54 -24.88 -6.57
C PRO A 397 -3.93 -26.05 -5.65
N SER A 398 -4.14 -27.23 -6.22
CA SER A 398 -4.72 -28.41 -5.55
C SER A 398 -3.92 -28.99 -4.37
N SER A 399 -2.72 -28.48 -4.07
CA SER A 399 -1.92 -28.92 -2.93
C SER A 399 -2.46 -28.34 -1.61
N ALA A 400 -2.52 -29.16 -0.56
CA ALA A 400 -2.99 -28.75 0.77
C ALA A 400 -2.26 -27.55 1.39
N HIS A 401 -1.05 -27.23 0.92
CA HIS A 401 -0.29 -26.06 1.36
C HIS A 401 -0.95 -24.74 0.90
N TRP A 402 -1.40 -24.68 -0.35
CA TRP A 402 -1.93 -23.46 -0.96
C TRP A 402 -3.41 -23.22 -0.68
N THR A 403 -4.13 -24.24 -0.21
CA THR A 403 -5.54 -24.16 0.20
C THR A 403 -5.73 -23.74 1.65
N SER A 404 -4.65 -23.45 2.39
CA SER A 404 -4.73 -22.99 3.78
C SER A 404 -4.96 -21.48 3.84
N SER A 405 -5.86 -21.04 4.73
CA SER A 405 -6.06 -19.60 4.98
C SER A 405 -4.77 -18.93 5.47
N SER A 406 -4.46 -17.76 4.92
CA SER A 406 -3.28 -16.96 5.22
C SER A 406 -3.65 -15.61 5.82
N SER A 407 -3.05 -15.28 6.96
CA SER A 407 -3.19 -13.96 7.58
C SER A 407 -2.53 -12.86 6.76
N LEU A 408 -1.43 -13.16 6.04
CA LEU A 408 -0.82 -12.22 5.09
C LEU A 408 -1.81 -11.85 3.98
N SER A 409 -2.50 -12.84 3.40
CA SER A 409 -3.50 -12.59 2.37
C SER A 409 -4.68 -11.78 2.89
N ALA A 410 -5.16 -12.08 4.10
CA ALA A 410 -6.21 -11.29 4.74
C ALA A 410 -5.77 -9.84 4.96
N ALA A 411 -4.55 -9.62 5.46
CA ALA A 411 -3.99 -8.30 5.67
C ALA A 411 -3.83 -7.51 4.36
N ILE A 412 -3.40 -8.17 3.28
CA ILE A 412 -3.30 -7.55 1.94
C ILE A 412 -4.67 -7.07 1.48
N VAL A 413 -5.69 -7.93 1.53
CA VAL A 413 -7.05 -7.59 1.08
C VAL A 413 -7.62 -6.43 1.89
N LEU A 414 -7.45 -6.46 3.21
CA LEU A 414 -7.84 -5.36 4.09
C LEU A 414 -7.11 -4.06 3.70
N ASN A 415 -5.79 -4.11 3.49
CA ASN A 415 -4.98 -2.93 3.13
C ASN A 415 -5.38 -2.36 1.76
N MET A 416 -5.75 -3.20 0.79
CA MET A 416 -6.28 -2.75 -0.50
C MET A 416 -7.63 -2.05 -0.38
N GLY A 417 -8.45 -2.46 0.58
CA GLY A 417 -9.78 -1.88 0.83
C GLY A 417 -9.75 -0.60 1.69
N LEU A 418 -8.63 -0.30 2.34
CA LEU A 418 -8.44 0.99 2.98
C LEU A 418 -8.37 2.08 1.91
N PRO A 419 -9.03 3.23 2.10
CA PRO A 419 -8.87 4.35 1.18
C PRO A 419 -7.40 4.74 1.13
N ASP A 420 -6.87 5.02 -0.07
CA ASP A 420 -5.63 5.78 -0.14
C ASP A 420 -5.90 7.11 0.54
N VAL A 421 -5.17 7.33 1.65
CA VAL A 421 -5.43 8.41 2.60
C VAL A 421 -5.59 9.72 1.85
N THR A 422 -6.64 10.46 2.19
CA THR A 422 -6.86 11.84 1.75
C THR A 422 -5.54 12.60 1.84
N MET A 423 -5.13 13.27 0.76
CA MET A 423 -3.87 14.01 0.73
C MET A 423 -3.74 14.81 2.02
N PRO A 424 -2.71 14.55 2.85
CA PRO A 424 -2.48 15.39 4.01
C PRO A 424 -2.30 16.84 3.54
N PRO A 425 -2.51 17.84 4.41
CA PRO A 425 -2.14 19.21 4.07
C PRO A 425 -0.70 19.19 3.58
N SER A 426 -0.44 19.87 2.47
CA SER A 426 0.89 19.89 1.87
C SER A 426 1.93 20.22 2.96
N PRO A 427 3.09 19.55 3.00
CA PRO A 427 4.19 19.98 3.85
C PRO A 427 4.60 21.44 3.58
N ASP A 428 4.21 22.00 2.43
CA ASP A 428 4.42 23.41 2.05
C ASP A 428 3.31 24.35 2.50
N THR A 429 2.20 23.85 3.06
CA THR A 429 1.23 24.71 3.73
C THR A 429 1.78 25.12 5.09
N PRO A 430 2.15 26.41 5.29
CA PRO A 430 2.72 26.84 6.55
C PRO A 430 1.73 26.57 7.69
N PRO A 431 2.17 26.04 8.84
CA PRO A 431 1.31 25.89 10.00
C PRO A 431 0.80 27.28 10.37
N ILE A 432 -0.52 27.44 10.38
CA ILE A 432 -1.13 28.73 10.67
C ILE A 432 -0.81 29.07 12.14
N ASP A 433 -0.04 30.13 12.34
CA ASP A 433 0.39 30.58 13.66
C ASP A 433 -0.84 30.98 14.49
N ARG A 434 -0.95 30.42 15.70
CA ARG A 434 -2.06 30.68 16.63
C ARG A 434 -2.19 32.17 16.94
N ASP A 435 -1.06 32.88 16.98
CA ASP A 435 -1.03 34.31 17.25
C ASP A 435 -1.54 35.13 16.04
N ALA A 436 -1.24 34.70 14.82
CA ALA A 436 -1.73 35.36 13.60
C ALA A 436 -3.25 35.21 13.41
N ILE A 437 -3.83 34.05 13.74
CA ILE A 437 -5.28 33.83 13.68
C ILE A 437 -6.01 34.69 14.70
N LEU A 438 -5.51 34.75 15.94
CA LEU A 438 -6.10 35.58 16.99
C LEU A 438 -6.14 37.06 16.56
N ILE A 439 -5.06 37.54 15.95
CA ILE A 439 -4.98 38.90 15.41
C ILE A 439 -6.03 39.12 14.30
N VAL A 440 -6.13 38.22 13.33
CA VAL A 440 -7.11 38.33 12.23
C VAL A 440 -8.55 38.26 12.74
N MET A 441 -8.84 37.36 13.67
CA MET A 441 -10.17 37.22 14.28
C MET A 441 -10.55 38.47 15.10
N CYS A 442 -9.60 39.06 15.84
CA CYS A 442 -9.81 40.34 16.51
C CYS A 442 -10.07 41.48 15.53
N ILE A 443 -9.34 41.53 14.41
CA ILE A 443 -9.54 42.55 13.37
C ILE A 443 -10.93 42.43 12.75
N GLU A 444 -11.33 41.23 12.33
CA GLU A 444 -12.67 40.93 11.80
C GLU A 444 -13.78 41.38 12.75
N LEU A 445 -13.65 41.06 14.05
CA LEU A 445 -14.64 41.39 15.06
C LEU A 445 -14.75 42.90 15.30
N VAL A 446 -13.61 43.62 15.26
CA VAL A 446 -13.58 45.09 15.33
C VAL A 446 -14.22 45.72 14.10
N VAL A 447 -13.94 45.21 12.90
CA VAL A 447 -14.56 45.70 11.65
C VAL A 447 -16.06 45.46 11.65
N ALA A 448 -16.51 44.25 12.03
CA ALA A 448 -17.93 43.93 12.13
C ALA A 448 -18.66 44.85 13.12
N MET A 449 -18.05 45.13 14.27
CA MET A 449 -18.63 46.03 15.27
C MET A 449 -18.68 47.48 14.77
N ALA A 450 -17.64 47.96 14.06
CA ALA A 450 -17.63 49.28 13.45
C ALA A 450 -18.72 49.45 12.38
N VAL A 451 -18.94 48.43 11.54
CA VAL A 451 -20.02 48.42 10.55
C VAL A 451 -21.39 48.44 11.24
N ALA A 452 -21.59 47.61 12.26
CA ALA A 452 -22.84 47.58 13.01
C ALA A 452 -23.16 48.94 13.66
N VAL A 453 -22.19 49.56 14.32
CA VAL A 453 -22.34 50.90 14.92
C VAL A 453 -22.66 51.94 13.85
N SER A 454 -21.97 51.88 12.69
CA SER A 454 -22.22 52.81 11.58
C SER A 454 -23.65 52.68 11.04
N CYS A 455 -24.17 51.47 10.89
CA CYS A 455 -25.56 51.23 10.47
C CYS A 455 -26.58 51.77 11.49
N VAL A 456 -26.31 51.63 12.79
CA VAL A 456 -27.17 52.18 13.86
C VAL A 456 -27.17 53.70 13.82
N VAL A 457 -26.00 54.34 13.75
CA VAL A 457 -25.87 55.80 13.66
C VAL A 457 -26.57 56.35 12.43
N PHE A 458 -26.41 55.69 11.29
CA PHE A 458 -27.07 56.07 10.04
C PHE A 458 -28.60 55.95 10.14
N SER A 459 -29.10 54.89 10.76
CA SER A 459 -30.53 54.68 10.99
C SER A 459 -31.13 55.74 11.91
N VAL A 460 -30.44 56.09 13.01
CA VAL A 460 -30.86 57.15 13.94
C VAL A 460 -30.84 58.51 13.25
N TYR A 461 -29.82 58.81 12.43
CA TYR A 461 -29.73 60.06 11.68
C TYR A 461 -30.96 60.30 10.79
N PHE A 462 -31.42 59.29 10.06
CA PHE A 462 -32.62 59.43 9.22
C PHE A 462 -33.91 59.54 10.01
N VAL A 463 -34.03 58.87 11.16
CA VAL A 463 -35.21 58.99 12.03
C VAL A 463 -35.31 60.39 12.64
N VAL A 464 -34.19 60.97 13.08
CA VAL A 464 -34.14 62.31 13.68
C VAL A 464 -34.34 63.41 12.62
N LYS A 465 -33.90 63.18 11.38
CA LYS A 465 -33.90 64.19 10.31
C LYS A 465 -35.04 64.04 9.29
N ARG A 466 -36.07 63.22 9.56
CA ARG A 466 -37.27 63.16 8.71
C ARG A 466 -37.91 64.56 8.57
N PRO A 467 -38.10 65.08 7.35
CA PRO A 467 -38.91 66.27 7.14
C PRO A 467 -40.35 65.97 7.56
N ARG A 468 -40.91 66.72 8.50
CA ARG A 468 -42.35 66.73 8.76
C ARG A 468 -42.99 67.56 7.65
N GLU A 469 -43.52 66.90 6.62
CA GLU A 469 -44.44 67.57 5.69
C GLU A 469 -45.79 67.78 6.40
N GLU A 470 -46.22 69.04 6.45
CA GLU A 470 -47.51 69.46 7.01
C GLU A 470 -48.67 68.92 6.17
N LEU A 471 -49.62 68.26 6.83
CA LEU A 471 -50.90 67.87 6.24
C LEU A 471 -51.73 69.13 5.89
N ALA A 472 -52.04 69.32 4.61
CA ALA A 472 -53.16 70.14 4.17
C ALA A 472 -54.02 69.35 3.16
N MET A 473 -55.31 69.25 3.49
CA MET A 473 -56.37 68.58 2.75
C MET A 473 -56.56 69.14 1.34
N THR A 474 -56.91 68.29 0.36
CA THR A 474 -58.10 68.42 -0.50
C THR A 474 -58.16 67.31 -1.57
N ALA A 475 -59.31 66.66 -1.69
CA ALA A 475 -59.80 65.92 -2.86
C ALA A 475 -61.06 66.66 -3.38
N PRO A 476 -61.73 66.33 -4.52
CA PRO A 476 -61.55 65.20 -5.45
C PRO A 476 -61.78 65.49 -6.97
N ARG A 477 -61.80 64.41 -7.79
CA ARG A 477 -62.33 64.19 -9.18
C ARG A 477 -61.40 64.58 -10.36
N GLY A 478 -61.21 63.79 -11.42
CA GLY A 478 -61.71 62.47 -11.83
C GLY A 478 -61.48 62.22 -13.35
N SER A 479 -61.50 60.95 -13.77
CA SER A 479 -61.77 60.41 -15.13
C SER A 479 -60.68 60.62 -16.22
N GLU A 480 -59.89 59.60 -16.57
CA GLU A 480 -60.13 58.47 -17.52
C GLU A 480 -60.02 58.79 -19.03
N ARG A 481 -59.22 57.94 -19.72
CA ARG A 481 -59.33 57.34 -21.08
C ARG A 481 -57.98 57.38 -21.80
N GLY A 482 -57.54 56.35 -22.53
CA GLY A 482 -58.14 55.10 -23.01
C GLY A 482 -57.02 54.27 -23.69
N GLY A 483 -57.25 53.06 -24.19
CA GLY A 483 -58.51 52.41 -24.48
C GLY A 483 -58.35 50.95 -24.91
N ALA A 484 -59.49 50.32 -25.11
CA ALA A 484 -59.68 49.02 -25.74
C ALA A 484 -60.31 49.21 -27.13
N ALA A 485 -60.05 48.30 -28.06
CA ALA A 485 -60.80 48.13 -29.31
C ALA A 485 -61.27 46.68 -29.42
N ALA A 486 -62.48 46.50 -29.96
CA ALA A 486 -63.27 45.27 -29.91
C ALA A 486 -63.70 44.80 -31.32
N ALA A 487 -64.17 43.53 -31.35
CA ALA A 487 -65.17 42.90 -32.25
C ALA A 487 -64.72 42.18 -33.55
N ALA A 488 -64.97 40.85 -33.62
CA ALA A 488 -65.92 40.15 -34.54
C ALA A 488 -65.67 38.61 -34.61
N SER A 489 -66.76 37.80 -34.64
CA SER A 489 -66.88 36.31 -34.73
C SER A 489 -66.54 35.73 -36.13
N PRO A 490 -66.64 34.39 -36.47
CA PRO A 490 -67.10 33.18 -35.73
C PRO A 490 -66.26 31.84 -35.87
N GLU A 491 -66.70 30.82 -35.11
CA GLU A 491 -66.51 29.32 -35.04
C GLU A 491 -66.09 28.46 -36.30
N PRO A 492 -65.88 27.09 -36.24
CA PRO A 492 -65.93 26.10 -35.12
C PRO A 492 -64.89 24.91 -35.12
N THR A 493 -65.06 23.97 -34.16
CA THR A 493 -64.63 22.54 -34.03
C THR A 493 -63.21 22.25 -33.49
N SER A 494 -62.93 21.36 -32.53
CA SER A 494 -63.64 20.21 -31.91
C SER A 494 -63.06 19.91 -30.50
N GLY A 495 -63.90 19.56 -29.51
CA GLY A 495 -63.50 19.13 -28.13
C GLY A 495 -63.18 17.63 -28.02
N PRO A 496 -63.43 16.95 -26.88
CA PRO A 496 -63.53 17.36 -25.47
C PRO A 496 -62.48 16.61 -24.60
N SER A 497 -62.17 16.97 -23.35
CA SER A 497 -62.84 16.54 -22.11
C SER A 497 -61.76 16.64 -21.01
N GLY A 498 -61.97 17.02 -19.76
CA GLY A 498 -63.14 17.32 -18.97
C GLY A 498 -62.65 17.50 -17.53
N LEU A 499 -62.99 18.64 -16.94
CA LEU A 499 -62.94 19.08 -15.54
C LEU A 499 -63.63 18.08 -14.58
N PRO A 500 -63.69 18.28 -13.23
CA PRO A 500 -63.51 19.51 -12.43
C PRO A 500 -62.63 19.28 -11.17
N GLY A 501 -62.31 20.24 -10.29
CA GLY A 501 -62.71 21.62 -10.10
C GLY A 501 -61.97 22.20 -8.87
N SER A 502 -61.72 23.50 -8.94
CA SER A 502 -61.34 24.39 -7.82
C SER A 502 -62.47 24.45 -6.76
N PRO A 503 -62.29 24.93 -5.50
CA PRO A 503 -61.96 26.35 -5.31
C PRO A 503 -61.15 26.75 -4.05
N ASP A 504 -60.41 27.85 -4.26
CA ASP A 504 -60.30 29.05 -3.42
C ASP A 504 -59.78 29.05 -1.96
N LYS A 505 -58.80 29.96 -1.82
CA LYS A 505 -58.68 31.07 -0.86
C LYS A 505 -58.02 30.83 0.50
N ARG A 506 -56.83 31.46 0.58
CA ARG A 506 -56.35 32.42 1.58
C ARG A 506 -56.54 32.03 3.05
N TYR A 507 -55.44 31.91 3.80
CA TYR A 507 -55.04 32.87 4.84
C TYR A 507 -53.74 32.42 5.55
N LEU A 508 -52.80 33.37 5.62
CA LEU A 508 -51.80 33.67 6.66
C LEU A 508 -51.01 32.59 7.44
N GLU A 509 -49.70 32.85 7.44
CA GLU A 509 -48.74 32.90 8.57
C GLU A 509 -48.45 31.66 9.46
N GLU A 510 -47.15 31.35 9.45
CA GLU A 510 -46.27 31.05 10.59
C GLU A 510 -46.72 30.08 11.70
N SER A 511 -45.87 29.07 11.86
CA SER A 511 -45.27 28.63 13.13
C SER A 511 -45.70 27.27 13.67
N LEU A 512 -44.70 26.38 13.67
CA LEU A 512 -44.36 25.37 14.68
C LEU A 512 -45.28 24.16 14.93
N LEU A 513 -44.63 23.00 14.79
CA LEU A 513 -44.81 21.75 15.52
C LEU A 513 -46.08 20.93 15.21
N SER A 514 -45.88 19.88 14.40
CA SER A 514 -46.53 18.59 14.65
C SER A 514 -45.47 17.50 14.50
N ASP A 515 -45.13 16.88 15.62
CA ASP A 515 -44.58 15.53 15.67
C ASP A 515 -45.57 14.57 15.00
N ASP A 516 -45.07 13.65 14.18
CA ASP A 516 -45.39 12.23 14.24
C ASP A 516 -44.56 11.47 13.20
N ASP A 517 -43.58 10.74 13.74
CA ASP A 517 -43.05 9.43 13.36
C ASP A 517 -43.24 8.92 11.91
N ASP A 518 -42.12 8.70 11.23
CA ASP A 518 -41.90 7.46 10.50
C ASP A 518 -40.43 7.03 10.58
N HIS A 519 -40.26 5.75 10.90
CA HIS A 519 -39.02 5.08 11.28
C HIS A 519 -37.98 4.99 10.15
N ASP A 520 -36.79 5.55 10.37
CA ASP A 520 -35.57 5.16 9.68
C ASP A 520 -34.58 4.52 10.68
N GLU A 521 -34.52 3.20 10.62
CA GLU A 521 -33.65 2.31 11.38
C GLU A 521 -32.22 2.38 10.83
N TYR A 522 -31.47 3.43 11.18
CA TYR A 522 -30.01 3.46 11.05
C TYR A 522 -29.35 3.30 12.43
N GLY A 523 -28.77 2.13 12.66
CA GLY A 523 -28.07 1.77 13.90
C GLY A 523 -26.94 2.74 14.24
N SER A 524 -27.15 3.50 15.31
CA SER A 524 -26.20 4.43 15.91
C SER A 524 -24.96 3.71 16.45
N PHE A 525 -23.79 4.08 15.92
CA PHE A 525 -22.45 3.67 16.38
C PHE A 525 -21.96 4.49 17.61
N LEU A 526 -22.87 5.02 18.45
CA LEU A 526 -22.52 5.90 19.57
C LEU A 526 -22.78 5.34 20.97
N SER A 527 -22.95 4.02 21.10
CA SER A 527 -23.09 3.37 22.41
C SER A 527 -21.95 2.39 22.67
N SER A 528 -20.76 2.92 22.96
CA SER A 528 -19.70 2.15 23.63
C SER A 528 -19.25 2.88 24.91
N PRO A 529 -19.03 2.17 26.02
CA PRO A 529 -18.64 2.80 27.27
C PRO A 529 -17.28 3.48 27.13
N VAL A 530 -17.17 4.69 27.68
CA VAL A 530 -15.93 5.47 27.76
C VAL A 530 -14.88 4.65 28.51
N LEU A 531 -13.98 3.99 27.78
CA LEU A 531 -12.78 3.40 28.35
C LEU A 531 -11.82 4.54 28.72
N LYS A 532 -11.52 4.65 30.02
CA LYS A 532 -10.44 5.49 30.54
C LYS A 532 -9.12 5.11 29.85
N PRO A 533 -8.22 6.08 29.57
CA PRO A 533 -6.97 5.81 28.87
C PRO A 533 -6.12 4.82 29.68
N ALA A 534 -5.86 3.65 29.09
CA ALA A 534 -5.00 2.65 29.69
C ALA A 534 -3.55 3.11 29.60
N VAL A 535 -3.01 3.56 30.73
CA VAL A 535 -1.56 3.68 30.94
C VAL A 535 -0.95 2.28 30.79
N GLY A 536 -0.18 2.03 29.72
CA GLY A 536 0.55 0.76 29.54
C GLY A 536 0.49 0.11 28.15
N MET A 537 0.07 0.81 27.10
CA MET A 537 -0.14 0.22 25.75
C MET A 537 1.14 -0.22 25.02
N TRP A 538 2.33 0.13 25.52
CA TRP A 538 3.61 -0.18 24.87
C TRP A 538 4.16 -1.59 25.11
N SER A 539 3.74 -2.28 26.18
CA SER A 539 4.13 -3.70 26.38
C SER A 539 3.30 -4.64 25.49
N SER A 540 2.05 -4.27 25.20
CA SER A 540 1.13 -5.06 24.38
C SER A 540 1.46 -5.02 22.88
N MET A 541 1.98 -3.89 22.38
CA MET A 541 2.42 -3.76 20.98
C MET A 541 3.61 -4.68 20.66
N LYS A 542 4.53 -4.89 21.61
CA LYS A 542 5.64 -5.85 21.47
C LYS A 542 5.14 -7.30 21.41
N GLY A 543 4.05 -7.61 22.13
CA GLY A 543 3.35 -8.89 22.02
C GLY A 543 2.59 -9.04 20.70
N PHE A 544 1.96 -7.97 20.21
CA PHE A 544 1.19 -7.96 18.97
C PHE A 544 2.07 -8.15 17.72
N VAL A 545 3.26 -7.52 17.69
CA VAL A 545 4.24 -7.76 16.60
C VAL A 545 4.73 -9.21 16.60
N SER A 546 4.74 -9.90 17.75
CA SER A 546 5.06 -11.33 17.84
C SER A 546 3.90 -12.27 17.47
N SER A 547 2.65 -11.78 17.45
CA SER A 547 1.46 -12.54 17.05
C SER A 547 1.10 -12.39 15.57
N ILE A 548 1.84 -11.60 14.79
CA ILE A 548 1.71 -11.51 13.32
C ILE A 548 2.66 -12.53 12.68
N SER A 549 2.68 -13.74 13.21
CA SER A 549 3.20 -14.90 12.48
C SER A 549 2.14 -15.30 11.44
N PRO A 550 2.49 -15.59 10.18
CA PRO A 550 1.58 -16.17 9.20
C PRO A 550 1.08 -17.57 9.59
N TRP A 551 1.55 -18.12 10.71
CA TRP A 551 1.31 -19.47 11.15
C TRP A 551 0.97 -19.53 12.65
N GLY A 552 -0.15 -18.92 13.04
CA GLY A 552 -0.79 -19.08 14.35
C GLY A 552 -0.68 -17.85 15.23
#